data_AF-A0A6G4ZH58-F1
#
_entry.id   AF-A0A6G4ZH58-F1
#
_cell.length_a   1.000
_cell.length_b   1.000
_cell.length_c   1.000
_cell.angle_alpha   90.00
_cell.angle_beta   90.00
_cell.angle_gamma   90.00
#
_symmetry.space_group_name_H-M   'P 1'
#
loop_
_entity.id
_entity.type
_entity.pdbx_description
1 polymer ?
#
loop_
_entity_poly.entity_id
_entity_poly.type
_entity_poly.pdbx_seq_one_letter_code
_entity_poly.pdbx_strand_id
1 'polypeptide(L)'
;MNRRKIVASILTTSLLVTSLVGCVGSNNKANTSSNDSKVQESVENQSDFNDLRTYVGKTYNEVSENKGTGNENIEEVAGKKVIVSSSYSTRMFNYNANLILELDDSKNISAVSVHFKGIEPENILENIKKVLGEPKISKDKENGDSKVYSWEKDGYQYKLSQVGEETIITVNKSAI
;
A
#
# COMPACT_ATOMS: atom_id res chain seq x y z
N MET A 1 -27.11 3.90 -28.01
CA MET A 1 -25.98 2.96 -27.75
C MET A 1 -25.57 3.16 -26.31
N ASN A 2 -26.14 2.37 -25.39
CA ASN A 2 -26.05 2.63 -23.95
C ASN A 2 -24.84 1.91 -23.36
N ARG A 3 -23.77 2.66 -23.03
CA ARG A 3 -22.64 2.13 -22.26
C ARG A 3 -23.01 2.14 -20.78
N ARG A 4 -23.41 0.99 -20.24
CA ARG A 4 -23.49 0.79 -18.79
C ARG A 4 -22.07 0.61 -18.26
N LYS A 5 -21.59 1.56 -17.45
CA LYS A 5 -20.38 1.41 -16.65
C LYS A 5 -20.73 0.46 -15.50
N ILE A 6 -20.09 -0.71 -15.45
CA ILE A 6 -20.17 -1.62 -14.31
C ILE A 6 -19.05 -1.17 -13.37
N VAL A 7 -19.41 -0.51 -12.27
CA VAL A 7 -18.53 -0.26 -11.14
C VAL A 7 -18.72 -1.46 -10.21
N ALA A 8 -17.75 -2.37 -10.17
CA ALA A 8 -17.75 -3.46 -9.21
C ALA A 8 -17.08 -2.96 -7.93
N SER A 9 -17.89 -2.53 -6.95
CA SER A 9 -17.44 -2.32 -5.58
C SER A 9 -17.03 -3.66 -4.98
N ILE A 10 -15.75 -3.83 -4.66
CA ILE A 10 -15.25 -5.00 -3.94
C ILE A 10 -15.67 -4.83 -2.47
N LEU A 11 -16.69 -5.58 -2.07
CA LEU A 11 -17.18 -5.67 -0.70
C LEU A 11 -16.28 -6.65 0.07
N THR A 12 -15.29 -6.17 0.80
CA THR A 12 -14.41 -7.04 1.60
C THR A 12 -15.10 -7.40 2.93
N THR A 13 -15.60 -8.64 3.02
CA THR A 13 -16.06 -9.23 4.29
C THR A 13 -14.89 -9.51 5.22
N SER A 14 -14.84 -8.79 6.35
CA SER A 14 -13.86 -9.00 7.42
C SER A 14 -14.23 -10.21 8.29
N LEU A 15 -13.33 -11.19 8.39
CA LEU A 15 -13.40 -12.25 9.40
C LEU A 15 -12.68 -11.78 10.68
N LEU A 16 -13.44 -11.51 11.74
CA LEU A 16 -12.92 -11.27 13.08
C LEU A 16 -12.50 -12.60 13.72
N VAL A 17 -11.23 -12.72 14.09
CA VAL A 17 -10.75 -13.79 14.99
C VAL A 17 -10.42 -13.15 16.34
N THR A 18 -11.23 -13.48 17.35
CA THR A 18 -11.02 -13.13 18.75
C THR A 18 -10.01 -14.09 19.38
N SER A 19 -8.95 -13.57 20.00
CA SER A 19 -8.22 -14.29 21.04
C SER A 19 -7.98 -13.39 22.26
N LEU A 20 -8.80 -13.64 23.30
CA LEU A 20 -8.48 -13.53 24.73
C LEU A 20 -7.24 -14.45 24.97
N VAL A 21 -6.24 -14.22 25.82
CA VAL A 21 -6.13 -13.69 27.20
C VAL A 21 -4.62 -13.39 27.45
N GLY A 22 -4.30 -12.50 28.39
CA GLY A 22 -3.09 -12.70 29.23
C GLY A 22 -2.34 -11.44 29.67
N CYS A 23 -2.83 -10.74 30.70
CA CYS A 23 -2.01 -9.85 31.51
C CYS A 23 -1.12 -10.67 32.43
N VAL A 24 0.21 -10.50 32.36
CA VAL A 24 1.10 -10.70 33.52
C VAL A 24 2.17 -9.62 33.46
N GLY A 25 2.19 -8.77 34.48
CA GLY A 25 3.17 -7.70 34.63
C GLY A 25 4.53 -8.22 35.08
N SER A 26 5.57 -7.46 34.76
CA SER A 26 6.75 -7.39 35.61
C SER A 26 7.47 -6.06 35.39
N ASN A 27 7.58 -5.31 36.48
CA ASN A 27 8.41 -4.11 36.58
C ASN A 27 9.87 -4.50 36.35
N ASN A 28 10.57 -3.79 35.47
CA ASN A 28 11.97 -3.49 35.72
C ASN A 28 12.36 -2.12 35.13
N LYS A 29 12.77 -1.26 36.06
CA LYS A 29 13.43 0.01 35.88
C LYS A 29 14.74 -0.23 35.13
N ALA A 30 14.91 0.38 33.96
CA ALA A 30 16.20 0.46 33.29
C ALA A 30 16.45 1.90 32.83
N ASN A 31 17.70 2.31 33.01
CA ASN A 31 18.21 3.67 33.00
C ASN A 31 17.87 4.49 31.74
N THR A 32 17.57 5.76 32.00
CA THR A 32 17.65 6.86 31.04
C THR A 32 19.07 6.94 30.47
N SER A 33 19.22 6.58 29.21
CA SER A 33 20.37 6.90 28.38
C SER A 33 19.82 7.64 27.18
N SER A 34 19.87 8.97 27.24
CA SER A 34 19.57 9.86 26.12
C SER A 34 20.61 9.64 25.02
N ASN A 35 20.36 8.65 24.16
CA ASN A 35 20.97 8.63 22.84
C ASN A 35 20.02 9.38 21.92
N ASP A 36 20.35 10.64 21.64
CA ASP A 36 19.92 11.33 20.43
C ASP A 36 20.52 10.58 19.23
N SER A 37 19.98 9.40 18.91
CA SER A 37 20.12 8.87 17.56
C SER A 37 19.20 9.71 16.71
N LYS A 38 19.75 10.75 16.07
CA LYS A 38 19.26 11.12 14.74
C LYS A 38 19.41 9.85 13.90
N VAL A 39 18.34 9.05 13.90
CA VAL A 39 18.18 7.88 13.05
C VAL A 39 18.50 8.40 11.66
N GLN A 40 19.62 7.93 11.14
CA GLN A 40 19.98 8.08 9.74
C GLN A 40 18.88 7.36 8.98
N GLU A 41 17.79 8.07 8.72
CA GLU A 41 16.65 7.63 7.93
C GLU A 41 17.24 7.37 6.54
N SER A 42 17.59 6.10 6.32
CA SER A 42 18.55 5.71 5.29
C SER A 42 18.01 6.09 3.92
N VAL A 43 18.90 6.58 3.05
CA VAL A 43 18.66 6.86 1.63
C VAL A 43 17.96 5.68 0.92
N GLU A 44 18.16 4.46 1.43
CA GLU A 44 17.50 3.22 1.00
C GLU A 44 15.96 3.28 1.11
N ASN A 45 15.40 3.80 2.21
CA ASN A 45 13.94 3.91 2.38
C ASN A 45 13.27 4.84 1.34
N GLN A 46 14.01 5.82 0.82
CA GLN A 46 13.53 6.72 -0.23
C GLN A 46 13.62 6.10 -1.63
N SER A 47 14.62 5.23 -1.87
CA SER A 47 14.75 4.49 -3.13
C SER A 47 13.57 3.56 -3.33
N ASP A 48 13.22 2.77 -2.31
CA ASP A 48 12.16 1.75 -2.39
C ASP A 48 10.78 2.35 -2.70
N PHE A 49 10.50 3.55 -2.21
CA PHE A 49 9.26 4.27 -2.52
C PHE A 49 9.23 4.80 -3.96
N ASN A 50 10.34 5.33 -4.45
CA ASN A 50 10.44 5.80 -5.85
C ASN A 50 10.29 4.65 -6.85
N ASP A 51 10.70 3.44 -6.47
CA ASP A 51 10.63 2.26 -7.31
C ASP A 51 9.19 1.74 -7.52
N LEU A 52 8.23 2.13 -6.65
CA LEU A 52 6.84 1.69 -6.78
C LEU A 52 6.24 2.00 -8.16
N ARG A 53 6.51 3.20 -8.69
CA ARG A 53 5.98 3.62 -10.00
C ARG A 53 6.57 2.80 -11.16
N THR A 54 7.73 2.18 -10.96
CA THR A 54 8.43 1.43 -12.01
C THR A 54 7.80 0.06 -12.27
N TYR A 55 6.94 -0.43 -11.36
CA TYR A 55 6.16 -1.64 -11.59
C TYR A 55 4.96 -1.37 -12.49
N VAL A 56 4.36 -0.18 -12.42
CA VAL A 56 3.16 0.18 -13.18
C VAL A 56 3.45 0.10 -14.69
N GLY A 57 2.65 -0.70 -15.39
CA GLY A 57 2.76 -0.96 -16.83
C GLY A 57 3.70 -2.12 -17.20
N LYS A 58 4.47 -2.69 -16.26
CA LYS A 58 5.20 -3.95 -16.50
C LYS A 58 4.22 -5.12 -16.50
N THR A 59 4.59 -6.18 -17.20
CA THR A 59 3.89 -7.45 -17.11
C THR A 59 4.16 -8.12 -15.76
N TYR A 60 3.22 -8.95 -15.28
CA TYR A 60 3.45 -9.73 -14.06
C TYR A 60 4.71 -10.62 -14.17
N ASN A 61 4.95 -11.22 -15.34
CA ASN A 61 6.10 -12.10 -15.56
C ASN A 61 7.44 -11.38 -15.40
N GLU A 62 7.58 -10.17 -15.94
CA GLU A 62 8.81 -9.37 -15.78
C GLU A 62 9.11 -9.07 -14.31
N VAL A 63 8.08 -8.87 -13.49
CA VAL A 63 8.26 -8.61 -12.06
C VAL A 63 8.55 -9.90 -11.29
N SER A 64 7.87 -11.00 -11.61
CA SER A 64 8.06 -12.27 -10.93
C SER A 64 9.40 -12.94 -11.26
N GLU A 65 9.96 -12.73 -12.44
CA GLU A 65 11.33 -13.15 -12.78
C GLU A 65 12.39 -12.50 -11.87
N ASN A 66 12.14 -11.27 -11.44
CA ASN A 66 13.09 -10.51 -10.61
C ASN A 66 12.83 -10.68 -9.10
N LYS A 67 11.56 -10.70 -8.66
CA LYS A 67 11.18 -10.75 -7.23
C LYS A 67 10.78 -12.15 -6.75
N GLY A 68 10.66 -13.11 -7.66
CA GLY A 68 10.01 -14.39 -7.42
C GLY A 68 8.49 -14.33 -7.58
N THR A 69 7.85 -15.49 -7.51
CA THR A 69 6.39 -15.62 -7.51
C THR A 69 5.84 -15.11 -6.18
N GLY A 70 4.93 -14.15 -6.22
CA GLY A 70 4.24 -13.64 -5.03
C GLY A 70 3.08 -14.55 -4.61
N ASN A 71 2.37 -14.14 -3.55
CA ASN A 71 1.11 -14.78 -3.18
C ASN A 71 0.02 -14.29 -4.14
N GLU A 72 -0.29 -15.11 -5.13
CA GLU A 72 -1.25 -14.82 -6.19
C GLU A 72 -2.69 -14.95 -5.70
N ASN A 73 -3.50 -13.93 -5.96
CA ASN A 73 -4.94 -14.00 -5.87
C ASN A 73 -5.52 -14.36 -7.24
N ILE A 74 -6.26 -15.47 -7.32
CA ILE A 74 -6.79 -16.02 -8.56
C ILE A 74 -8.31 -15.98 -8.52
N GLU A 75 -8.90 -15.34 -9.52
CA GLU A 75 -10.35 -15.29 -9.71
C GLU A 75 -10.77 -16.08 -10.95
N GLU A 76 -12.05 -16.47 -11.01
CA GLU A 76 -12.63 -17.12 -12.18
C GLU A 76 -13.45 -16.11 -13.00
N VAL A 77 -12.92 -15.73 -14.16
CA VAL A 77 -13.55 -14.78 -15.09
C VAL A 77 -13.93 -15.51 -16.36
N ALA A 78 -15.23 -15.57 -16.65
CA ALA A 78 -15.77 -16.27 -17.83
C ALA A 78 -15.26 -17.73 -17.97
N GLY A 79 -15.19 -18.47 -16.86
CA GLY A 79 -14.74 -19.86 -16.82
C GLY A 79 -13.22 -20.06 -16.92
N LYS A 80 -12.43 -18.98 -16.82
CA LYS A 80 -10.97 -19.04 -16.84
C LYS A 80 -10.40 -18.52 -15.52
N LYS A 81 -9.40 -19.23 -14.98
CA LYS A 81 -8.62 -18.78 -13.84
C LYS A 81 -7.67 -17.66 -14.28
N VAL A 82 -7.77 -16.50 -13.64
CA VAL A 82 -6.98 -15.31 -13.93
C VAL A 82 -6.37 -14.82 -12.62
N ILE A 83 -5.07 -14.54 -12.64
CA ILE A 83 -4.40 -13.84 -11.52
C ILE A 83 -4.84 -12.38 -11.61
N VAL A 84 -5.50 -11.88 -10.56
CA VAL A 84 -5.97 -10.49 -10.50
C VAL A 84 -5.04 -9.61 -9.68
N SER A 85 -4.30 -10.21 -8.75
CA SER A 85 -3.25 -9.52 -8.02
C SER A 85 -2.20 -10.50 -7.50
N SER A 86 -1.03 -9.99 -7.15
CA SER A 86 0.03 -10.75 -6.49
C SER A 86 0.64 -9.91 -5.37
N SER A 87 0.87 -10.53 -4.21
CA SER A 87 1.34 -9.84 -3.02
C SER A 87 2.69 -10.36 -2.51
N TYR A 88 3.48 -9.44 -1.96
CA TYR A 88 4.84 -9.67 -1.49
C TYR A 88 5.03 -9.00 -0.12
N SER A 89 5.62 -9.71 0.84
CA SER A 89 6.10 -9.07 2.05
C SER A 89 7.24 -8.11 1.71
N THR A 90 7.15 -6.89 2.24
CA THR A 90 8.16 -5.85 2.02
C THR A 90 8.40 -5.06 3.30
N ARG A 91 9.42 -4.19 3.29
CA ARG A 91 9.59 -3.15 4.30
C ARG A 91 9.63 -1.80 3.60
N MET A 92 9.00 -0.80 4.19
CA MET A 92 9.00 0.57 3.66
C MET A 92 8.85 1.55 4.82
N PHE A 93 9.61 2.65 4.78
CA PHE A 93 9.64 3.65 5.86
C PHE A 93 9.90 3.03 7.24
N ASN A 94 10.75 2.01 7.30
CA ASN A 94 11.05 1.19 8.50
C ASN A 94 9.91 0.31 9.03
N TYR A 95 8.74 0.28 8.38
CA TYR A 95 7.62 -0.59 8.76
C TYR A 95 7.56 -1.85 7.90
N ASN A 96 7.07 -2.95 8.50
CA ASN A 96 6.67 -4.12 7.72
C ASN A 96 5.39 -3.79 6.96
N ALA A 97 5.33 -4.20 5.70
CA ALA A 97 4.20 -3.92 4.82
C ALA A 97 3.99 -5.05 3.81
N ASN A 98 2.87 -4.99 3.10
CA ASN A 98 2.62 -5.86 1.95
C ASN A 98 2.54 -5.01 0.69
N LEU A 99 3.40 -5.32 -0.28
CA LEU A 99 3.33 -4.80 -1.64
C LEU A 99 2.30 -5.64 -2.40
N ILE A 100 1.34 -5.00 -3.05
CA ILE A 100 0.33 -5.64 -3.89
C ILE A 100 0.45 -5.07 -5.30
N LEU A 101 0.53 -5.96 -6.28
CA LEU A 101 0.51 -5.65 -7.70
C LEU A 101 -0.87 -6.02 -8.23
N GLU A 102 -1.67 -5.04 -8.62
CA GLU A 102 -2.97 -5.25 -9.26
C GLU A 102 -2.79 -5.38 -10.76
N LEU A 103 -3.46 -6.36 -11.37
CA LEU A 103 -3.29 -6.69 -12.79
C LEU A 103 -4.52 -6.26 -13.60
N ASP A 104 -4.30 -5.75 -14.81
CA ASP A 104 -5.34 -5.57 -15.82
C ASP A 104 -5.64 -6.88 -16.59
N ASP A 105 -6.64 -6.83 -17.46
CA ASP A 105 -7.03 -7.97 -18.32
C ASP A 105 -5.89 -8.45 -19.25
N SER A 106 -4.91 -7.59 -19.52
CA SER A 106 -3.72 -7.90 -20.32
C SER A 106 -2.56 -8.42 -19.48
N LYS A 107 -2.77 -8.63 -18.17
CA LYS A 107 -1.76 -9.07 -17.18
C LYS A 107 -0.62 -8.06 -16.99
N ASN A 108 -0.86 -6.79 -17.31
CA ASN A 108 0.03 -5.71 -16.93
C ASN A 108 -0.37 -5.17 -15.56
N ILE A 109 0.60 -4.66 -14.83
CA ILE A 109 0.36 -4.06 -13.52
C ILE A 109 -0.32 -2.70 -13.73
N SER A 110 -1.59 -2.61 -13.35
CA SER A 110 -2.43 -1.42 -13.51
C SER A 110 -2.27 -0.45 -12.35
N ALA A 111 -2.09 -0.99 -11.15
CA ALA A 111 -1.82 -0.25 -9.92
C ALA A 111 -0.91 -1.05 -9.00
N VAL A 112 -0.23 -0.31 -8.13
CA VAL A 112 0.63 -0.85 -7.09
C VAL A 112 0.17 -0.27 -5.77
N SER A 113 -0.03 -1.11 -4.76
CA SER A 113 -0.31 -0.63 -3.42
C SER A 113 0.66 -1.18 -2.38
N VAL A 114 0.89 -0.41 -1.32
CA VAL A 114 1.64 -0.83 -0.14
C VAL A 114 0.75 -0.67 1.07
N HIS A 115 0.48 -1.80 1.74
CA HIS A 115 -0.43 -1.88 2.88
C HIS A 115 0.37 -1.99 4.18
N PHE A 116 0.13 -1.04 5.08
CA PHE A 116 0.68 -0.99 6.43
C PHE A 116 -0.43 -1.27 7.44
N LYS A 117 -0.31 -2.35 8.19
CA LYS A 117 -1.30 -2.70 9.22
C LYS A 117 -0.98 -2.00 10.55
N GLY A 118 -1.98 -1.33 11.13
CA GLY A 118 -1.88 -0.67 12.44
C GLY A 118 -0.97 0.56 12.45
N ILE A 119 -0.70 1.14 11.28
CA ILE A 119 0.10 2.37 11.13
C ILE A 119 -0.85 3.48 10.72
N GLU A 120 -0.79 4.63 11.40
CA GLU A 120 -1.54 5.82 11.02
C GLU A 120 -0.89 6.53 9.83
N PRO A 121 -1.65 7.14 8.89
CA PRO A 121 -1.11 7.82 7.72
C PRO A 121 -0.08 8.90 8.05
N GLU A 122 -0.31 9.65 9.13
CA GLU A 122 0.57 10.74 9.59
C GLU A 122 1.99 10.27 9.91
N ASN A 123 2.16 9.00 10.33
CA ASN A 123 3.47 8.45 10.69
C ASN A 123 4.38 8.22 9.47
N ILE A 124 3.80 8.06 8.28
CA ILE A 124 4.56 7.86 7.04
C ILE A 124 4.46 9.05 6.08
N LEU A 125 3.51 9.95 6.31
CA LEU A 125 3.25 11.11 5.47
C LEU A 125 4.49 11.99 5.27
N GLU A 126 5.24 12.28 6.34
CA GLU A 126 6.44 13.13 6.25
C GLU A 126 7.53 12.51 5.38
N ASN A 127 7.63 11.18 5.32
CA ASN A 127 8.56 10.50 4.43
C ASN A 127 8.15 10.57 2.97
N ILE A 128 6.84 10.47 2.69
CA ILE A 128 6.31 10.64 1.34
C ILE A 128 6.51 12.09 0.87
N LYS A 129 6.27 13.08 1.74
CA LYS A 129 6.45 14.50 1.43
C LYS A 129 7.89 14.85 1.05
N LYS A 130 8.90 14.23 1.67
CA LYS A 130 10.31 14.40 1.28
C LYS A 130 10.56 14.04 -0.19
N VAL A 131 9.77 13.13 -0.75
CA VAL A 131 9.92 12.65 -2.14
C VAL A 131 8.97 13.36 -3.11
N LEU A 132 7.71 13.55 -2.72
CA LEU A 132 6.65 14.05 -3.61
C LEU A 132 6.24 15.51 -3.36
N GLY A 133 6.73 16.14 -2.29
CA GLY A 133 6.29 17.47 -1.85
C GLY A 133 4.95 17.40 -1.09
N GLU A 134 4.30 18.55 -0.94
CA GLU A 134 3.03 18.65 -0.21
C GLU A 134 1.85 18.02 -0.99
N PRO A 135 0.99 17.23 -0.34
CA PRO A 135 -0.20 16.65 -0.98
C PRO A 135 -1.33 17.66 -1.16
N LYS A 136 -2.22 17.35 -2.09
CA LYS A 136 -3.62 17.77 -2.02
C LYS A 136 -4.33 16.93 -0.96
N ILE A 137 -5.07 17.58 -0.06
CA ILE A 137 -5.82 16.91 1.01
C ILE A 137 -7.30 16.93 0.68
N SER A 138 -7.94 15.76 0.73
CA SER A 138 -9.38 15.60 0.61
C SER A 138 -9.92 14.69 1.72
N LYS A 139 -11.24 14.47 1.73
CA LYS A 139 -11.91 13.57 2.66
C LYS A 139 -12.41 12.34 1.93
N ASP A 140 -12.20 11.19 2.54
CA ASP A 140 -12.83 9.93 2.14
C ASP A 140 -14.24 9.88 2.73
N LYS A 141 -15.24 10.16 1.88
CA LYS A 141 -16.64 10.14 2.31
C LYS A 141 -17.15 8.72 2.58
N GLU A 142 -16.49 7.70 2.05
CA GLU A 142 -16.89 6.30 2.22
C GLU A 142 -16.31 5.74 3.52
N ASN A 143 -15.11 6.19 3.91
CA ASN A 143 -14.41 5.75 5.12
C ASN A 143 -14.45 6.78 6.26
N GLY A 144 -15.65 7.27 6.58
CA GLY A 144 -15.89 8.06 7.79
C GLY A 144 -15.22 9.44 7.80
N ASP A 145 -15.10 10.10 6.65
CA ASP A 145 -14.46 11.41 6.50
C ASP A 145 -12.94 11.42 6.77
N SER A 146 -12.29 10.23 6.75
CA SER A 146 -10.85 10.06 6.88
C SER A 146 -10.07 10.91 5.86
N LYS A 147 -8.89 11.40 6.24
CA LYS A 147 -8.07 12.21 5.33
C LYS A 147 -7.51 11.34 4.21
N VAL A 148 -7.57 11.89 2.99
CA VAL A 148 -6.89 11.35 1.82
C VAL A 148 -5.85 12.36 1.39
N TYR A 149 -4.62 11.90 1.24
CA TYR A 149 -3.52 12.69 0.72
C TYR A 149 -3.23 12.24 -0.70
N SER A 150 -3.10 13.17 -1.64
CA SER A 150 -2.91 12.85 -3.05
C SER A 150 -1.84 13.70 -3.70
N TRP A 151 -1.04 13.07 -4.56
CA TRP A 151 0.00 13.72 -5.35
C TRP A 151 -0.13 13.31 -6.82
N GLU A 152 0.37 14.19 -7.69
CA GLU A 152 0.57 13.89 -9.10
C GLU A 152 2.00 14.28 -9.43
N LYS A 153 2.82 13.34 -9.90
CA LYS A 153 4.22 13.56 -10.22
C LYS A 153 4.66 12.62 -11.33
N ASP A 154 5.37 13.17 -12.32
CA ASP A 154 5.96 12.42 -13.43
C ASP A 154 4.96 11.54 -14.21
N GLY A 155 3.69 11.96 -14.30
CA GLY A 155 2.62 11.21 -14.97
C GLY A 155 2.00 10.09 -14.12
N TYR A 156 2.32 10.02 -12.83
CA TYR A 156 1.74 9.07 -11.88
C TYR A 156 0.90 9.76 -10.81
N GLN A 157 -0.18 9.10 -10.42
CA GLN A 157 -1.00 9.47 -9.27
C GLN A 157 -0.58 8.65 -8.06
N TYR A 158 -0.47 9.33 -6.93
CA TYR A 158 -0.19 8.72 -5.64
C TYR A 158 -1.33 9.08 -4.70
N LYS A 159 -1.81 8.09 -3.94
CA LYS A 159 -2.84 8.27 -2.91
C LYS A 159 -2.37 7.62 -1.62
N LEU A 160 -2.50 8.32 -0.50
CA LEU A 160 -2.35 7.77 0.84
C LEU A 160 -3.71 7.90 1.55
N SER A 161 -4.25 6.79 2.03
CA SER A 161 -5.53 6.74 2.72
C SER A 161 -5.56 5.66 3.79
N GLN A 162 -6.45 5.81 4.76
CA GLN A 162 -6.72 4.80 5.78
C GLN A 162 -8.02 4.06 5.43
N VAL A 163 -7.97 2.72 5.47
CA VAL A 163 -9.13 1.84 5.28
C VAL A 163 -9.14 0.84 6.43
N GLY A 164 -10.06 1.01 7.38
CA GLY A 164 -10.06 0.23 8.61
C GLY A 164 -8.75 0.43 9.40
N GLU A 165 -8.06 -0.66 9.73
CA GLU A 165 -6.76 -0.63 10.43
C GLU A 165 -5.56 -0.50 9.48
N GLU A 166 -5.79 -0.40 8.17
CA GLU A 166 -4.71 -0.33 7.19
C GLU A 166 -4.50 1.10 6.68
N THR A 167 -3.24 1.51 6.65
CA THR A 167 -2.80 2.64 5.85
C THR A 167 -2.30 2.12 4.52
N ILE A 168 -2.82 2.68 3.43
CA ILE A 168 -2.56 2.21 2.07
C ILE A 168 -1.99 3.36 1.26
N ILE A 169 -0.83 3.10 0.64
CA ILE A 169 -0.29 3.91 -0.45
C ILE A 169 -0.70 3.23 -1.74
N THR A 170 -1.30 3.95 -2.69
CA THR A 170 -1.58 3.46 -4.04
C THR A 170 -0.86 4.32 -5.06
N VAL A 171 -0.27 3.67 -6.07
CA VAL A 171 0.39 4.29 -7.21
C VAL A 171 -0.19 3.73 -8.50
N ASN A 172 -0.65 4.60 -9.39
CA ASN A 172 -1.15 4.23 -10.71
C ASN A 172 -0.76 5.28 -11.74
N LYS A 173 -0.85 4.94 -13.03
CA LYS A 173 -0.64 5.90 -14.11
C LYS A 173 -1.78 6.91 -14.12
N SER A 174 -1.46 8.18 -14.32
CA SER A 174 -2.48 9.22 -14.45
C SER A 174 -3.32 8.96 -15.70
N ALA A 175 -4.63 9.11 -15.61
CA ALA A 175 -5.49 9.12 -16.78
C ALA A 175 -5.15 10.37 -17.61
N ILE A 176 -4.83 10.17 -18.89
CA ILE A 176 -4.62 11.23 -19.89
C ILE A 176 -5.99 11.67 -20.42
#